data_AF-A0A1V2UD95-F1
#
_entry.id   AF-A0A1V2UD95-F1
#
_cell.length_a   1.000
_cell.length_b   1.000
_cell.length_c   1.000
_cell.angle_alpha   90.00
_cell.angle_beta   90.00
_cell.angle_gamma   90.00
#
_symmetry.space_group_name_H-M   'P 1'
#
loop_
_entity.id
_entity.type
_entity.pdbx_description
1 polymer ?
#
loop_
_entity_poly.entity_id
_entity_poly.type
_entity_poly.pdbx_seq_one_letter_code
_entity_poly.pdbx_strand_id
1 'polypeptide(L)'
;MDSEKDILLYGLYKKREFFFADVKSNKVDLQGYPTLSGESEHAHIIDYYNNRLHMAVVERKRSGRLRTFEQWRLFIEELFFVLFRFWNEHPLWKQYLQCMNWNPKNCLWATFNYPIFHENLRLESIVLYFQNEAGETISCNDHITRGCKNGIDMAMYYPNILIYFVLDGIKMKEIMQKNRQKNTKVSIPVKNYAIFSDIGIN
;
A
#
# COMPACT_ATOMS: atom_id res chain seq x y z
N MET A 1 -0.51 13.84 26.26
CA MET A 1 0.69 13.57 25.46
C MET A 1 0.19 13.20 24.09
N ASP A 2 0.35 14.08 23.11
CA ASP A 2 0.07 13.72 21.72
C ASP A 2 1.03 12.59 21.34
N SER A 3 0.47 11.43 21.00
CA SER A 3 1.25 10.30 20.52
C SER A 3 2.06 10.73 19.31
N GLU A 4 3.35 10.38 19.27
CA GLU A 4 4.19 10.53 18.09
C GLU A 4 3.43 9.96 16.88
N LYS A 5 3.21 10.78 15.86
CA LYS A 5 2.50 10.37 14.64
C LYS A 5 3.46 9.65 13.70
N ASP A 6 2.99 8.56 13.12
CA ASP A 6 3.69 7.85 12.07
C ASP A 6 3.45 8.53 10.72
N ILE A 7 4.45 8.54 9.85
CA ILE A 7 4.35 9.12 8.51
C ILE A 7 4.35 8.04 7.43
N LEU A 8 3.42 8.16 6.49
CA LEU A 8 3.37 7.44 5.22
C LEU A 8 3.65 8.39 4.04
N LEU A 9 4.65 8.07 3.23
CA LEU A 9 5.02 8.78 2.01
C LEU A 9 4.35 8.15 0.78
N TYR A 10 3.56 8.95 0.06
CA TYR A 10 2.94 8.59 -1.22
C TYR A 10 3.57 9.39 -2.35
N GLY A 11 3.80 8.78 -3.50
CA GLY A 11 4.44 9.46 -4.64
C GLY A 11 5.30 8.52 -5.47
N LEU A 12 6.01 9.08 -6.46
CA LEU A 12 6.95 8.30 -7.29
C LEU A 12 8.18 7.89 -6.46
N TYR A 13 8.68 6.67 -6.68
CA TYR A 13 9.76 6.07 -5.88
C TYR A 13 10.95 7.00 -5.62
N LYS A 14 11.65 7.44 -6.69
CA LYS A 14 12.82 8.34 -6.57
C LYS A 14 12.51 9.67 -5.86
N LYS A 15 11.28 10.16 -5.96
CA LYS A 15 10.89 11.45 -5.35
C LYS A 15 10.66 11.30 -3.86
N ARG A 16 10.06 10.18 -3.42
CA ARG A 16 9.93 9.86 -2.00
C ARG A 16 11.30 9.69 -1.34
N GLU A 17 12.26 9.11 -2.05
CA GLU A 17 13.65 8.94 -1.57
C GLU A 17 14.34 10.29 -1.33
N PHE A 18 14.31 11.19 -2.32
CA PHE A 18 14.85 12.54 -2.14
C PHE A 18 14.15 13.31 -1.02
N PHE A 19 12.82 13.25 -0.97
CA PHE A 19 12.05 13.90 0.09
C PHE A 19 12.42 13.37 1.48
N PHE A 20 12.54 12.05 1.63
CA PHE A 20 12.96 11.41 2.88
C PHE A 20 14.34 11.92 3.32
N ALA A 21 15.31 11.97 2.39
CA ALA A 21 16.66 12.46 2.67
C ALA A 21 16.67 13.96 3.05
N ASP A 22 15.87 14.78 2.39
CA ASP A 22 15.78 16.22 2.66
C ASP A 22 15.12 16.51 4.03
N VAL A 23 14.12 15.72 4.44
CA VAL A 23 13.57 15.79 5.80
C VAL A 23 14.61 15.33 6.83
N LYS A 24 15.32 14.22 6.59
CA LYS A 24 16.37 13.74 7.51
C LYS A 24 17.54 14.70 7.68
N SER A 25 17.84 15.48 6.65
CA SER A 25 18.91 16.50 6.68
C SER A 25 18.42 17.87 7.15
N ASN A 26 17.20 17.97 7.67
CA ASN A 26 16.57 19.22 8.13
C ASN A 26 16.47 20.32 7.05
N LYS A 27 16.49 19.94 5.77
CA LYS A 27 16.24 20.90 4.67
C LYS A 27 14.76 21.17 4.47
N VAL A 28 13.92 20.20 4.82
CA VAL A 28 12.46 20.31 4.82
C VAL A 28 11.99 20.20 6.27
N ASP A 29 11.36 21.28 6.76
CA ASP A 29 10.66 21.26 8.03
C ASP A 29 9.21 20.80 7.82
N LEU A 30 8.80 19.78 8.56
CA LEU A 30 7.44 19.27 8.55
C LEU A 30 6.48 20.13 9.43
N GLN A 31 6.78 21.41 9.65
CA GLN A 31 5.90 22.40 10.31
C GLN A 31 5.33 21.92 11.65
N GLY A 32 6.16 21.29 12.48
CA GLY A 32 5.76 20.81 13.82
C GLY A 32 5.05 19.45 13.84
N TYR A 33 4.96 18.75 12.71
CA TYR A 33 4.64 17.31 12.68
C TYR A 33 5.89 16.47 13.06
N PRO A 34 5.71 15.25 13.56
CA PRO A 34 6.82 14.40 14.00
C PRO A 34 7.82 14.15 12.87
N THR A 35 9.10 14.12 13.24
CA THR A 35 10.19 13.72 12.34
C THR A 35 9.98 12.30 11.84
N LEU A 36 10.40 12.02 10.60
CA LEU A 36 10.47 10.65 10.07
C LEU A 36 11.33 9.79 11.01
N SER A 37 10.70 8.86 11.73
CA SER A 37 11.35 7.96 12.68
C SER A 37 11.87 6.70 11.96
N GLY A 38 13.09 6.25 12.30
CA GLY A 38 13.72 5.08 11.65
C GLY A 38 14.81 5.44 10.64
N GLU A 39 15.63 4.45 10.27
CA GLU A 39 16.85 4.64 9.48
C GLU A 39 16.62 4.60 7.96
N SER A 40 15.44 4.16 7.52
CA SER A 40 15.13 3.90 6.11
C SER A 40 13.76 4.43 5.69
N GLU A 41 13.69 4.95 4.46
CA GLU A 41 12.45 5.33 3.78
C GLU A 41 11.42 4.19 3.71
N HIS A 42 11.90 2.94 3.74
CA HIS A 42 11.07 1.73 3.63
C HIS A 42 10.02 1.64 4.74
N ALA A 43 10.34 2.16 5.94
CA ALA A 43 9.40 2.21 7.06
C ALA A 43 8.22 3.17 6.82
N HIS A 44 8.34 4.06 5.83
CA HIS A 44 7.35 5.09 5.54
C HIS A 44 6.65 4.90 4.20
N ILE A 45 6.97 3.89 3.39
CA ILE A 45 6.32 3.70 2.08
C ILE A 45 5.43 2.45 2.07
N ILE A 46 4.18 2.61 1.63
CA ILE A 46 3.20 1.51 1.56
C ILE A 46 3.68 0.37 0.63
N ASP A 47 4.44 0.72 -0.41
CA ASP A 47 4.98 -0.22 -1.39
C ASP A 47 5.85 -1.29 -0.73
N TYR A 48 6.58 -0.93 0.33
CA TYR A 48 7.40 -1.88 1.06
C TYR A 48 6.53 -2.96 1.73
N TYR A 49 5.45 -2.56 2.41
CA TYR A 49 4.49 -3.50 3.02
C TYR A 49 3.85 -4.41 1.97
N ASN A 50 3.41 -3.84 0.84
CA ASN A 50 2.82 -4.61 -0.27
C ASN A 50 3.82 -5.63 -0.84
N ASN A 51 5.07 -5.22 -1.04
CA ASN A 51 6.12 -6.08 -1.58
C ASN A 51 6.48 -7.21 -0.62
N ARG A 52 6.59 -6.92 0.69
CA ARG A 52 6.89 -7.95 1.70
C ARG A 52 5.75 -8.96 1.84
N LEU A 53 4.51 -8.50 1.79
CA LEU A 53 3.33 -9.38 1.73
C LEU A 53 3.39 -10.27 0.48
N HIS A 54 3.63 -9.68 -0.68
CA HIS A 54 3.72 -10.41 -1.94
C HIS A 54 4.83 -11.45 -1.91
N MET A 55 6.03 -11.10 -1.43
CA MET A 55 7.14 -12.04 -1.31
C MET A 55 6.83 -13.17 -0.32
N ALA A 56 6.10 -12.91 0.78
CA ALA A 56 5.65 -13.96 1.69
C ALA A 56 4.70 -14.97 1.01
N VAL A 57 3.85 -14.51 0.09
CA VAL A 57 3.01 -15.39 -0.75
C VAL A 57 3.88 -16.19 -1.73
N VAL A 58 4.78 -15.52 -2.46
CA VAL A 58 5.68 -16.14 -3.44
C VAL A 58 6.56 -17.22 -2.81
N GLU A 59 7.19 -16.93 -1.66
CA GLU A 59 8.04 -17.87 -0.92
C GLU A 59 7.28 -19.14 -0.53
N ARG A 60 6.07 -18.99 0.02
CA ARG A 60 5.25 -20.14 0.40
C ARG A 60 4.70 -20.92 -0.79
N LYS A 61 4.32 -20.24 -1.87
CA LYS A 61 3.89 -20.91 -3.11
C LYS A 61 5.03 -21.70 -3.73
N ARG A 62 6.23 -21.11 -3.82
CA ARG A 62 7.43 -21.76 -4.36
C ARG A 62 7.84 -22.98 -3.55
N SER A 63 7.74 -22.91 -2.22
CA SER A 63 8.04 -24.04 -1.32
C SER A 63 6.93 -25.09 -1.26
N GLY A 64 5.83 -24.93 -2.00
CA GLY A 64 4.72 -25.88 -2.02
C GLY A 64 3.83 -25.85 -0.78
N ARG A 65 3.94 -24.82 0.06
CA ARG A 65 3.12 -24.62 1.26
C ARG A 65 1.81 -23.87 0.99
N LEU A 66 1.52 -23.56 -0.27
CA LEU A 66 0.28 -22.92 -0.76
C LEU A 66 -0.23 -23.64 -2.02
N ARG A 67 -0.62 -24.90 -1.86
CA ARG A 67 -1.16 -25.76 -2.92
C ARG A 67 -2.66 -25.99 -2.76
N THR A 68 -3.09 -26.31 -1.56
CA THR A 68 -4.50 -26.66 -1.27
C THR A 68 -5.26 -25.48 -0.68
N PHE A 69 -6.59 -25.54 -0.75
CA PHE A 69 -7.48 -24.59 -0.08
C PHE A 69 -7.13 -24.42 1.40
N GLU A 70 -6.92 -25.52 2.13
CA GLU A 70 -6.66 -25.49 3.57
C GLU A 70 -5.33 -24.80 3.91
N GLN A 71 -4.29 -25.01 3.09
CA GLN A 71 -3.01 -24.33 3.26
C GLN A 71 -3.14 -22.82 3.06
N TRP A 72 -3.96 -22.39 2.10
CA TRP A 72 -4.27 -20.97 1.89
C TRP A 72 -5.08 -20.38 3.03
N ARG A 73 -6.08 -21.11 3.51
CA ARG A 73 -6.92 -20.70 4.63
C ARG A 73 -6.07 -20.42 5.87
N LEU A 74 -5.24 -21.38 6.28
CA LEU A 74 -4.33 -21.24 7.41
C LEU A 74 -3.35 -20.09 7.21
N PHE A 75 -2.77 -19.94 6.01
CA PHE A 75 -1.85 -18.84 5.72
C PHE A 75 -2.49 -17.46 5.87
N ILE A 76 -3.73 -17.28 5.40
CA ILE A 76 -4.44 -16.00 5.48
C ILE A 76 -4.88 -15.72 6.92
N GLU A 77 -5.37 -16.73 7.64
CA GLU A 77 -5.77 -16.60 9.05
C GLU A 77 -4.57 -16.27 9.95
N GLU A 78 -3.40 -16.86 9.68
CA GLU A 78 -2.18 -16.66 10.45
C GLU A 78 -1.27 -15.53 9.90
N LEU A 79 -1.75 -14.74 8.94
CA LEU A 79 -0.95 -13.74 8.22
C LEU A 79 -0.23 -12.76 9.16
N PHE A 80 -0.86 -12.46 10.30
CA PHE A 80 -0.26 -11.71 11.40
C PHE A 80 1.07 -12.30 11.88
N PHE A 81 1.07 -13.60 12.21
CA PHE A 81 2.26 -14.31 12.71
C PHE A 81 3.31 -14.49 11.61
N VAL A 82 2.85 -14.72 10.38
CA VAL A 82 3.72 -14.80 9.22
C VAL A 82 4.59 -13.55 9.06
N LEU A 83 3.99 -12.38 9.25
CA LEU A 83 4.62 -11.09 9.03
C LEU A 83 5.24 -10.52 10.30
N PHE A 84 5.00 -11.15 11.46
CA PHE A 84 5.53 -10.73 12.76
C PHE A 84 7.05 -10.57 12.76
N ARG A 85 7.76 -11.42 12.01
CA ARG A 85 9.23 -11.31 11.83
C ARG A 85 9.70 -9.97 11.26
N PHE A 86 8.81 -9.21 10.63
CA PHE A 86 9.09 -7.91 10.02
C PHE A 86 8.63 -6.71 10.87
N TRP A 87 8.00 -6.96 12.02
CA TRP A 87 7.40 -5.91 12.85
C TRP A 87 8.42 -5.02 13.55
N ASN A 88 9.53 -5.60 13.99
CA ASN A 88 10.60 -4.84 14.66
C ASN A 88 11.28 -3.83 13.72
N GLU A 89 11.20 -4.06 12.41
CA GLU A 89 11.79 -3.19 11.40
C GLU A 89 10.79 -2.13 10.90
N HIS A 90 9.47 -2.33 11.07
CA HIS A 90 8.42 -1.55 10.38
C HIS A 90 7.15 -1.43 11.25
N PRO A 91 6.91 -0.28 11.91
CA PRO A 91 5.89 -0.16 12.96
C PRO A 91 4.44 -0.28 12.48
N LEU A 92 4.16 0.00 11.20
CA LEU A 92 2.79 0.08 10.69
C LEU A 92 2.16 -1.26 10.25
N TRP A 93 2.83 -2.40 10.45
CA TRP A 93 2.30 -3.70 10.01
C TRP A 93 0.94 -4.05 10.63
N LYS A 94 0.73 -3.69 11.89
CA LYS A 94 -0.53 -3.95 12.59
C LYS A 94 -1.70 -3.23 11.92
N GLN A 95 -1.54 -1.93 11.68
CA GLN A 95 -2.54 -1.07 11.04
C GLN A 95 -2.74 -1.49 9.59
N TYR A 96 -1.67 -1.84 8.89
CA TYR A 96 -1.72 -2.36 7.52
C TYR A 96 -2.60 -3.61 7.41
N LEU A 97 -2.42 -4.60 8.28
CA LEU A 97 -3.22 -5.82 8.28
C LEU A 97 -4.67 -5.59 8.70
N GLN A 98 -4.90 -4.70 9.69
CA GLN A 98 -6.25 -4.35 10.12
C GLN A 98 -7.06 -3.69 8.98
N CYS A 99 -6.49 -2.70 8.28
CA CYS A 99 -7.14 -2.06 7.14
C CYS A 99 -7.40 -3.03 5.98
N MET A 100 -6.47 -3.95 5.72
CA MET A 100 -6.64 -4.95 4.67
C MET A 100 -7.85 -5.86 4.93
N ASN A 101 -8.10 -6.19 6.21
CA ASN A 101 -9.24 -7.01 6.62
C ASN A 101 -10.56 -6.22 6.68
N TRP A 102 -10.53 -4.93 7.00
CA TRP A 102 -11.72 -4.08 7.03
C TRP A 102 -12.29 -3.79 5.64
N ASN A 103 -11.44 -3.73 4.62
CA ASN A 103 -11.86 -3.50 3.25
C ASN A 103 -11.91 -4.83 2.47
N PRO A 104 -13.10 -5.38 2.17
CA PRO A 104 -13.23 -6.67 1.50
C PRO A 104 -12.55 -6.73 0.13
N LYS A 105 -12.28 -5.58 -0.51
CA LYS A 105 -11.57 -5.53 -1.80
C LYS A 105 -10.06 -5.64 -1.66
N ASN A 106 -9.52 -5.33 -0.48
CA ASN A 106 -8.08 -5.34 -0.20
C ASN A 106 -7.61 -6.67 0.39
N CYS A 107 -8.52 -7.50 0.92
CA CYS A 107 -8.16 -8.77 1.52
C CYS A 107 -7.59 -9.76 0.48
N LEU A 108 -6.71 -10.65 0.93
CA LEU A 108 -6.10 -11.67 0.07
C LEU A 108 -7.13 -12.58 -0.59
N TRP A 109 -8.23 -12.88 0.12
CA TRP A 109 -9.33 -13.66 -0.45
C TRP A 109 -9.91 -13.03 -1.71
N ALA A 110 -10.04 -11.70 -1.78
CA ALA A 110 -10.54 -11.05 -2.99
C ALA A 110 -9.63 -11.25 -4.21
N THR A 111 -8.32 -11.44 -3.99
CA THR A 111 -7.34 -11.65 -5.07
C THR A 111 -7.21 -13.13 -5.43
N PHE A 112 -7.27 -14.02 -4.44
CA PHE A 112 -6.90 -15.42 -4.62
C PHE A 112 -8.07 -16.40 -4.55
N ASN A 113 -9.30 -15.99 -4.25
CA ASN A 113 -10.43 -16.92 -4.07
C ASN A 113 -10.62 -17.86 -5.27
N TYR A 114 -10.71 -17.32 -6.49
CA TYR A 114 -10.87 -18.14 -7.69
C TYR A 114 -9.72 -19.15 -7.88
N PRO A 115 -8.43 -18.73 -7.91
CA PRO A 115 -7.35 -19.67 -8.17
C PRO A 115 -7.02 -20.61 -7.01
N ILE A 116 -7.44 -20.28 -5.78
CA ILE A 116 -7.40 -21.20 -4.64
C ILE A 116 -8.45 -22.29 -4.82
N PHE A 117 -9.69 -21.92 -5.14
CA PHE A 117 -10.80 -22.86 -5.28
C PHE A 117 -10.60 -23.84 -6.44
N HIS A 118 -9.97 -23.38 -7.52
CA HIS A 118 -9.67 -24.21 -8.70
C HIS A 118 -8.27 -24.85 -8.66
N GLU A 119 -7.53 -24.67 -7.56
CA GLU A 119 -6.15 -25.15 -7.37
C GLU A 119 -5.19 -24.86 -8.54
N ASN A 120 -5.45 -23.78 -9.29
CA ASN A 120 -4.78 -23.49 -10.56
C ASN A 120 -3.85 -22.27 -10.51
N LEU A 121 -3.54 -21.76 -9.30
CA LEU A 121 -2.56 -20.69 -9.14
C LEU A 121 -1.15 -21.18 -9.54
N ARG A 122 -0.53 -20.45 -10.47
CA ARG A 122 0.82 -20.67 -10.97
C ARG A 122 1.75 -19.56 -10.50
N LEU A 123 3.05 -19.88 -10.46
CA LEU A 123 4.12 -18.96 -10.09
C LEU A 123 5.22 -19.08 -11.14
N GLU A 124 5.62 -17.95 -11.72
CA GLU A 124 6.77 -17.85 -12.61
C GLU A 124 7.65 -16.69 -12.15
N SER A 125 8.90 -17.00 -11.78
CA SER A 125 9.76 -16.07 -11.05
C SER A 125 9.03 -15.54 -9.80
N ILE A 126 8.56 -14.29 -9.80
CA ILE A 126 7.79 -13.64 -8.74
C ILE A 126 6.33 -13.40 -9.12
N VAL A 127 5.93 -13.69 -10.36
CA VAL A 127 4.60 -13.37 -10.88
C VAL A 127 3.64 -14.50 -10.57
N LEU A 128 2.52 -14.16 -9.93
CA LEU A 128 1.40 -15.07 -9.65
C LEU A 128 0.32 -14.88 -10.72
N TYR A 129 -0.19 -15.98 -11.27
CA TYR A 129 -1.24 -15.96 -12.29
C TYR A 129 -2.06 -17.25 -12.29
N PHE A 130 -3.19 -17.25 -12.98
CA PHE A 130 -3.99 -18.44 -13.27
C PHE A 130 -4.58 -18.35 -14.67
N GLN A 131 -5.12 -19.46 -15.17
CA GLN A 131 -5.94 -19.47 -16.38
C GLN A 131 -7.41 -19.57 -15.98
N ASN A 132 -8.26 -18.69 -16.51
CA ASN A 132 -9.70 -18.80 -16.32
C ASN A 132 -10.30 -19.90 -17.22
N GLU A 133 -11.62 -20.11 -17.11
CA GLU A 133 -12.35 -21.11 -17.92
C GLU A 133 -12.25 -20.87 -19.43
N ALA A 134 -12.04 -19.61 -19.85
CA ALA A 134 -11.84 -19.26 -21.26
C ALA A 134 -10.39 -19.48 -21.75
N GLY A 135 -9.48 -19.93 -20.88
CA GLY A 135 -8.06 -20.15 -21.19
C GLY A 135 -7.21 -18.87 -21.13
N GLU A 136 -7.77 -17.75 -20.68
CA GLU A 136 -7.05 -16.48 -20.56
C GLU A 136 -6.17 -16.47 -19.32
N THR A 137 -4.91 -16.01 -19.48
CA THR A 137 -3.98 -15.84 -18.36
C THR A 137 -4.29 -14.56 -17.59
N ILE A 138 -4.68 -14.70 -16.33
CA ILE A 138 -5.02 -13.59 -15.42
C ILE A 138 -3.93 -13.46 -14.35
N SER A 139 -3.41 -12.24 -14.19
CA SER A 139 -2.45 -11.92 -13.13
C SER A 139 -3.12 -11.75 -11.76
N CYS A 140 -2.53 -12.35 -10.73
CA CYS A 140 -2.92 -12.20 -9.31
C CYS A 140 -2.06 -11.15 -8.60
N ASN A 141 -2.10 -9.90 -9.07
CA ASN A 141 -1.36 -8.78 -8.46
C ASN A 141 -2.29 -7.74 -7.83
N ASP A 142 -3.57 -8.05 -7.67
CA ASP A 142 -4.56 -7.13 -7.11
C ASP A 142 -4.24 -6.73 -5.66
N HIS A 143 -3.64 -7.60 -4.86
CA HIS A 143 -3.17 -7.26 -3.51
C HIS A 143 -2.04 -6.22 -3.51
N ILE A 144 -1.26 -6.12 -4.59
CA ILE A 144 -0.24 -5.08 -4.78
C ILE A 144 -0.90 -3.77 -5.21
N THR A 145 -1.73 -3.82 -6.28
CA THR A 145 -2.34 -2.62 -6.86
C THR A 145 -3.37 -1.98 -5.93
N ARG A 146 -4.14 -2.80 -5.20
CA ARG A 146 -5.06 -2.34 -4.14
C ARG A 146 -4.35 -2.08 -2.83
N GLY A 147 -3.17 -2.64 -2.60
CA GLY A 147 -2.33 -2.33 -1.45
C GLY A 147 -2.01 -0.83 -1.33
N CYS A 148 -1.91 -0.11 -2.45
CA CYS A 148 -1.79 1.35 -2.47
C CYS A 148 -3.07 2.10 -2.04
N LYS A 149 -4.22 1.45 -1.96
CA LYS A 149 -5.42 2.02 -1.33
C LYS A 149 -5.44 1.73 0.16
N ASN A 150 -4.82 0.62 0.57
CA ASN A 150 -4.71 0.24 1.97
C ASN A 150 -3.97 1.30 2.80
N GLY A 151 -2.91 1.92 2.27
CA GLY A 151 -2.23 3.00 3.00
C GLY A 151 -3.09 4.27 3.14
N ILE A 152 -3.97 4.57 2.18
CA ILE A 152 -4.96 5.65 2.32
C ILE A 152 -5.98 5.30 3.40
N ASP A 153 -6.51 4.07 3.38
CA ASP A 153 -7.41 3.55 4.39
C ASP A 153 -6.76 3.66 5.80
N MET A 154 -5.46 3.32 5.92
CA MET A 154 -4.72 3.47 7.18
C MET A 154 -4.74 4.90 7.71
N ALA A 155 -4.45 5.90 6.90
CA ALA A 155 -4.46 7.29 7.39
C ALA A 155 -5.87 7.84 7.64
N MET A 156 -6.88 7.28 6.98
CA MET A 156 -8.28 7.63 7.26
C MET A 156 -8.76 7.05 8.59
N TYR A 157 -8.37 5.82 8.93
CA TYR A 157 -8.85 5.13 10.12
C TYR A 157 -7.97 5.36 11.36
N TYR A 158 -6.68 5.66 11.19
CA TYR A 158 -5.74 5.88 12.29
C TYR A 158 -5.30 7.34 12.36
N PRO A 159 -5.80 8.13 13.32
CA PRO A 159 -5.50 9.57 13.42
C PRO A 159 -4.04 9.89 13.75
N ASN A 160 -3.28 8.89 14.21
CA ASN A 160 -1.85 8.96 14.44
C ASN A 160 -1.02 8.66 13.18
N ILE A 161 -1.64 8.34 12.03
CA ILE A 161 -0.94 8.15 10.76
C ILE A 161 -1.18 9.38 9.88
N LEU A 162 -0.10 10.02 9.45
CA LEU A 162 -0.11 11.13 8.49
C LEU A 162 0.35 10.63 7.12
N ILE A 163 -0.36 11.01 6.06
CA ILE A 163 0.12 10.83 4.69
C ILE A 163 0.73 12.12 4.19
N TYR A 164 1.96 12.03 3.70
CA TYR A 164 2.59 13.04 2.88
C TYR A 164 2.56 12.59 1.42
N PHE A 165 1.81 13.33 0.60
CA PHE A 165 1.83 13.15 -0.84
C PHE A 165 2.99 13.94 -1.44
N VAL A 166 4.06 13.25 -1.79
CA VAL A 166 5.15 13.74 -2.62
C VAL A 166 4.68 13.73 -4.08
N LEU A 167 3.86 14.75 -4.40
CA LEU A 167 3.33 14.96 -5.74
C LEU A 167 4.38 15.69 -6.57
N ASP A 168 4.86 15.08 -7.66
CA ASP A 168 5.62 15.84 -8.66
C ASP A 168 5.58 15.20 -10.05
N GLY A 169 5.52 16.06 -11.07
CA GLY A 169 5.42 15.68 -12.49
C GLY A 169 3.99 15.40 -12.98
N ILE A 170 3.02 15.33 -12.08
CA ILE A 170 1.62 15.28 -12.45
C ILE A 170 1.18 16.70 -12.80
N LYS A 171 0.83 16.95 -14.05
CA LYS A 171 0.12 18.17 -14.45
C LYS A 171 -1.28 18.16 -13.84
N MET A 172 -1.38 18.50 -12.55
CA MET A 172 -2.65 18.45 -11.80
C MET A 172 -3.74 19.28 -12.47
N LYS A 173 -3.37 20.37 -13.16
CA LYS A 173 -4.29 21.11 -14.05
C LYS A 173 -4.97 20.23 -15.10
N GLU A 174 -4.23 19.35 -15.78
CA GLU A 174 -4.78 18.46 -16.81
C GLU A 174 -5.65 17.35 -16.19
N ILE A 175 -5.26 16.80 -15.03
CA ILE A 175 -6.04 15.78 -14.32
C ILE A 175 -7.37 16.35 -13.80
N MET A 176 -7.34 17.55 -13.21
CA MET A 176 -8.53 18.22 -12.68
C MET A 176 -9.51 18.62 -13.80
N GLN A 177 -9.02 18.96 -14.99
CA GLN A 177 -9.85 19.23 -16.17
C GLN A 177 -10.54 17.97 -16.71
N LYS A 178 -9.86 16.82 -16.67
CA LYS A 178 -10.42 15.53 -17.14
C LYS A 178 -11.63 15.05 -16.31
N ASN A 179 -11.65 15.38 -15.01
CA ASN A 179 -12.77 15.07 -14.12
C ASN A 179 -13.95 16.05 -14.23
N ARG A 180 -13.70 17.32 -14.60
CA ARG A 180 -14.78 18.29 -14.89
C ARG A 180 -15.60 17.90 -16.12
N GLN A 181 -15.00 17.21 -17.08
CA GLN A 181 -15.71 16.71 -18.26
C GLN A 181 -16.50 15.41 -17.98
N LYS A 182 -16.25 14.72 -16.86
CA LYS A 182 -16.83 13.40 -16.60
C LYS A 182 -17.83 13.30 -15.46
N ASN A 183 -18.04 14.30 -14.61
CA ASN A 183 -19.10 14.22 -13.60
C ASN A 183 -19.71 15.60 -13.27
N THR A 184 -20.85 15.86 -13.90
CA THR A 184 -21.94 16.60 -13.25
C THR A 184 -22.42 15.77 -12.06
N LYS A 185 -22.30 16.34 -10.85
CA LYS A 185 -22.91 15.93 -9.58
C LYS A 185 -22.43 14.61 -8.94
N VAL A 186 -21.47 14.70 -8.01
CA VAL A 186 -21.67 14.36 -6.59
C VAL A 186 -20.74 15.24 -5.74
N SER A 187 -21.31 16.08 -4.88
CA SER A 187 -20.57 16.85 -3.88
C SER A 187 -20.35 15.99 -2.63
N ILE A 188 -19.14 15.48 -2.44
CA ILE A 188 -18.71 14.94 -1.14
C ILE A 188 -17.92 16.05 -0.45
N PRO A 189 -18.29 16.49 0.77
CA PRO A 189 -17.55 17.52 1.49
C PRO A 189 -16.23 16.92 1.98
N VAL A 190 -15.15 17.25 1.28
CA VAL A 190 -13.79 16.95 1.75
C VAL A 190 -13.44 17.99 2.81
N LYS A 191 -13.46 17.58 4.10
CA LYS A 191 -12.90 18.38 5.19
C LYS A 191 -11.37 18.39 5.08
N ASN A 192 -10.82 19.57 4.82
CA ASN A 192 -9.45 20.04 5.06
C ASN A 192 -8.31 19.02 4.88
N TYR A 193 -7.80 18.88 3.65
CA TYR A 193 -6.41 18.49 3.44
C TYR A 193 -5.61 19.75 3.13
N ALA A 194 -4.56 20.03 3.92
CA ALA A 194 -3.55 21.00 3.55
C ALA A 194 -2.73 20.41 2.39
N ILE A 195 -2.95 20.92 1.18
CA ILE A 195 -2.13 20.62 0.01
C ILE A 195 -1.04 21.69 -0.02
N PHE A 196 0.19 21.32 0.30
CA PHE A 196 1.35 22.17 0.05
C PHE A 196 1.87 21.85 -1.34
N SER A 197 1.76 22.82 -2.24
CA SER A 197 2.51 22.84 -3.50
C SER A 197 3.58 23.92 -3.35
N ASP A 198 4.84 23.52 -3.21
CA ASP A 198 5.95 24.44 -3.45
C ASP A 198 5.99 24.73 -4.96
N ILE A 199 5.48 25.89 -5.33
CA ILE A 199 5.60 26.43 -6.68
C ILE A 199 7.01 27.01 -6.76
N GLY A 200 7.97 26.16 -7.16
CA GLY A 200 9.25 26.63 -7.68
C GLY A 200 9.00 27.39 -8.98
N ILE A 201 8.99 28.72 -8.89
CA ILE A 201 9.03 29.62 -10.04
C ILE A 201 10.46 29.57 -10.57
N ASN A 202 10.63 29.01 -11.78
CA ASN A 202 11.75 29.37 -12.65
C ASN A 202 11.33 30.56 -13.52
#